data_AF-A0A952NCQ5-F1
#
_entry.id   AF-A0A952NCQ5-F1
#
_cell.length_a   1.000
_cell.length_b   1.000
_cell.length_c   1.000
_cell.angle_alpha   90.00
_cell.angle_beta   90.00
_cell.angle_gamma   90.00
#
_symmetry.space_group_name_H-M   'P 1'
#
loop_
_entity.id
_entity.type
_entity.pdbx_description
1 polymer ?
#
loop_
_entity_poly.entity_id
_entity_poly.type
_entity_poly.pdbx_seq_one_letter_code
_entity_poly.pdbx_strand_id
1 'polypeptide(L)'
;MKTAKPLIFSDALIEKTMRPLQEGFFELPWAEKDFYMDFLVHCFHVQSSFGQVLSQTEEACRRRAGGLWRDFYAHIRQEAGRADLAFRDVRALGGNPESRVTLPLAAALWEPQLTKLLQQPSAPLGFIFAWENLAVMRFSELLDLVVTLYGEEASHYVRSVVDSAQYLAEASLDRIRHLPEAELPAVISNFMQTCQLMEALFWFKLK
;
A
#
# COMPACT_ATOMS: atom_id res chain seq x y z
N MET A 1 -11.15 -23.91 29.78
CA MET A 1 -10.22 -23.28 28.82
C MET A 1 -10.55 -21.80 28.77
N LYS A 2 -9.63 -20.91 29.16
CA LYS A 2 -9.79 -19.47 28.86
C LYS A 2 -9.63 -19.34 27.36
N THR A 3 -10.70 -19.01 26.65
CA THR A 3 -10.62 -18.62 25.26
C THR A 3 -9.63 -17.46 25.18
N ALA A 4 -8.53 -17.65 24.46
CA ALA A 4 -7.61 -16.56 24.18
C ALA A 4 -8.45 -15.43 23.57
N LYS A 5 -8.37 -14.22 24.14
CA LYS A 5 -9.00 -13.06 23.51
C LYS A 5 -8.49 -13.01 22.06
N PRO A 6 -9.37 -12.81 21.07
CA PRO A 6 -8.94 -12.72 19.69
C PRO A 6 -7.87 -11.64 19.57
N LEU A 7 -6.92 -11.83 18.65
CA LEU A 7 -6.03 -10.74 18.25
C LEU A 7 -6.92 -9.62 17.71
N ILE A 8 -7.03 -8.54 18.47
CA ILE A 8 -7.67 -7.31 18.00
C ILE A 8 -6.62 -6.57 17.17
N PHE A 9 -7.07 -5.91 16.09
CA PHE A 9 -6.27 -4.97 15.32
C PHE A 9 -5.85 -3.81 16.24
N SER A 10 -4.72 -3.99 16.92
CA SER A 10 -4.28 -3.19 18.06
C SER A 10 -2.98 -2.48 17.73
N ASP A 11 -2.71 -1.39 18.42
CA ASP A 11 -1.50 -0.59 18.21
C ASP A 11 -0.24 -1.45 18.37
N ALA A 12 -0.23 -2.38 19.34
CA ALA A 12 0.88 -3.32 19.54
C ALA A 12 1.09 -4.28 18.35
N LEU A 13 0.01 -4.73 17.69
CA LEU A 13 0.11 -5.54 16.47
C LEU A 13 0.66 -4.70 15.32
N ILE A 14 0.09 -3.51 15.11
CA ILE A 14 0.48 -2.60 14.04
C ILE A 14 1.97 -2.26 14.18
N GLU A 15 2.38 -1.85 15.37
CA GLU A 15 3.76 -1.53 15.70
C GLU A 15 4.68 -2.72 15.47
N LYS A 16 4.37 -3.89 16.03
CA LYS A 16 5.21 -5.08 15.86
C LYS A 16 5.38 -5.47 14.40
N THR A 17 4.32 -5.39 13.60
CA THR A 17 4.31 -5.82 12.21
C THR A 17 4.97 -4.79 11.28
N MET A 18 4.77 -3.49 11.51
CA MET A 18 5.30 -2.43 10.64
C MET A 18 6.72 -1.99 11.02
N ARG A 19 7.16 -2.25 12.25
CA ARG A 19 8.47 -1.76 12.74
C ARG A 19 9.64 -2.12 11.81
N PRO A 20 9.82 -3.37 11.34
CA PRO A 20 10.94 -3.69 10.44
C PRO A 20 10.93 -2.84 9.16
N LEU A 21 9.74 -2.67 8.57
CA LEU A 21 9.53 -1.85 7.39
C LEU A 21 9.83 -0.37 7.67
N GLN A 22 9.48 0.13 8.85
CA GLN A 22 9.72 1.52 9.25
C GLN A 22 11.19 1.81 9.57
N GLU A 23 11.87 0.91 10.26
CA GLU A 23 13.22 1.13 10.78
C GLU A 23 14.23 1.17 9.64
N GLY A 24 14.17 0.21 8.70
CA GLY A 24 15.12 0.22 7.59
C GLY A 24 14.64 0.96 6.33
N PHE A 25 13.48 1.63 6.35
CA PHE A 25 12.99 2.38 5.17
C PHE A 25 14.01 3.40 4.66
N PHE A 26 14.70 4.09 5.57
CA PHE A 26 15.74 5.08 5.21
C PHE A 26 17.14 4.49 5.11
N GLU A 27 17.31 3.17 5.31
CA GLU A 27 18.53 2.45 4.97
C GLU A 27 18.59 2.09 3.47
N LEU A 28 17.46 2.21 2.78
CA LEU A 28 17.37 2.01 1.34
C LEU A 28 18.16 3.09 0.57
N PRO A 29 18.74 2.76 -0.59
CA PRO A 29 19.63 3.66 -1.31
C PRO A 29 18.86 4.70 -2.14
N TRP A 30 18.05 5.54 -1.48
CA TRP A 30 17.21 6.55 -2.13
C TRP A 30 17.99 7.57 -2.96
N ALA A 31 19.28 7.80 -2.63
CA ALA A 31 20.20 8.64 -3.39
C ALA A 31 20.71 7.98 -4.69
N GLU A 32 20.54 6.68 -4.85
CA GLU A 32 20.80 5.99 -6.11
C GLU A 32 19.60 6.16 -7.04
N LYS A 33 19.78 6.97 -8.08
CA LYS A 33 18.72 7.31 -9.02
C LYS A 33 18.05 6.07 -9.63
N ASP A 34 18.83 5.04 -9.94
CA ASP A 34 18.30 3.80 -10.49
C ASP A 34 17.40 3.04 -9.51
N PHE A 35 17.78 3.01 -8.23
CA PHE A 35 16.94 2.43 -7.19
C PHE A 35 15.60 3.17 -7.09
N TYR A 36 15.63 4.51 -7.06
CA TYR A 36 14.39 5.29 -6.95
C TYR A 36 13.48 5.12 -8.17
N MET A 37 14.04 5.09 -9.38
CA MET A 37 13.25 4.80 -10.58
C MET A 37 12.65 3.38 -10.57
N ASP A 38 13.36 2.38 -10.06
CA ASP A 38 12.81 1.02 -9.92
C ASP A 38 11.69 0.96 -8.89
N PHE A 39 11.85 1.66 -7.75
CA PHE A 39 10.79 1.83 -6.76
C PHE A 39 9.53 2.42 -7.40
N LEU A 40 9.66 3.51 -8.16
CA LEU A 40 8.54 4.14 -8.87
C LEU A 40 7.85 3.18 -9.84
N VAL A 41 8.61 2.38 -10.60
CA VAL A 41 8.04 1.38 -11.51
C VAL A 41 7.29 0.29 -10.72
N HIS A 42 7.83 -0.21 -9.61
CA HIS A 42 7.11 -1.17 -8.78
C HIS A 42 5.82 -0.59 -8.21
N CYS A 43 5.86 0.66 -7.75
CA CYS A 43 4.69 1.42 -7.32
C CYS A 43 3.66 1.55 -8.44
N PHE A 44 4.07 1.91 -9.66
CA PHE A 44 3.18 1.95 -10.82
C PHE A 44 2.44 0.63 -11.03
N HIS A 45 3.17 -0.50 -11.00
CA HIS A 45 2.56 -1.80 -11.25
C HIS A 45 1.58 -2.23 -10.16
N VAL A 46 1.93 -2.02 -8.88
CA VAL A 46 1.02 -2.28 -7.77
C VAL A 46 -0.22 -1.39 -7.91
N GLN A 47 -0.04 -0.10 -8.15
CA GLN A 47 -1.11 0.89 -8.21
C GLN A 47 -2.06 0.68 -9.40
N SER A 48 -1.51 0.30 -10.56
CA SER A 48 -2.29 0.02 -11.77
C SER A 48 -3.25 -1.14 -11.55
N SER A 49 -2.80 -2.18 -10.84
CA SER A 49 -3.64 -3.33 -10.49
C SER A 49 -4.52 -3.06 -9.26
N PHE A 50 -4.14 -2.12 -8.40
CA PHE A 50 -4.90 -1.79 -7.20
C PHE A 50 -6.30 -1.25 -7.53
N GLY A 51 -6.45 -0.46 -8.60
CA GLY A 51 -7.78 -0.04 -9.07
C GLY A 51 -8.70 -1.22 -9.43
N GLN A 52 -8.15 -2.30 -9.99
CA GLN A 52 -8.89 -3.54 -10.26
C GLN A 52 -9.27 -4.25 -8.96
N VAL A 53 -8.34 -4.36 -8.00
CA VAL A 53 -8.61 -4.95 -6.67
C VAL A 53 -9.72 -4.18 -5.97
N LEU A 54 -9.65 -2.85 -5.92
CA LEU A 54 -10.67 -2.00 -5.33
C LEU A 54 -12.03 -2.18 -5.99
N SER A 55 -12.08 -2.19 -7.33
CA SER A 55 -13.33 -2.37 -8.09
C SER A 55 -13.98 -3.73 -7.83
N GLN A 56 -13.20 -4.81 -7.79
CA GLN A 56 -13.74 -6.14 -7.47
C GLN A 56 -14.16 -6.27 -6.01
N THR A 57 -13.44 -5.61 -5.10
CA THR A 57 -13.77 -5.58 -3.68
C THR A 57 -15.07 -4.82 -3.44
N GLU A 58 -15.23 -3.67 -4.11
CA GLU A 58 -16.45 -2.86 -4.10
C GLU A 58 -17.66 -3.71 -4.52
N GLU A 59 -17.58 -4.38 -5.66
CA GLU A 59 -18.65 -5.24 -6.17
C GLU A 59 -18.93 -6.45 -5.26
N ALA A 60 -17.91 -7.04 -4.64
CA ALA A 60 -18.08 -8.12 -3.68
C ALA A 60 -18.79 -7.64 -2.40
N CYS A 61 -18.42 -6.48 -1.87
CA CYS A 61 -19.07 -5.84 -0.73
C CYS A 61 -20.52 -5.47 -1.04
N ARG A 62 -20.77 -4.94 -2.24
CA ARG A 62 -22.12 -4.56 -2.71
C ARG A 62 -23.05 -5.77 -2.75
N ARG A 63 -22.59 -6.90 -3.31
CA ARG A 63 -23.38 -8.14 -3.38
C ARG A 63 -23.70 -8.75 -2.02
N ARG A 64 -22.84 -8.55 -1.00
CA ARG A 64 -23.11 -8.98 0.38
C ARG A 64 -23.99 -8.00 1.17
N ALA A 65 -24.51 -6.94 0.52
CA ALA A 65 -25.30 -5.87 1.14
C ALA A 65 -24.61 -5.17 2.33
N GLY A 66 -23.27 -5.17 2.37
CA GLY A 66 -22.49 -4.49 3.41
C GLY A 66 -22.35 -2.99 3.13
N GLY A 67 -22.19 -2.16 4.17
CA GLY A 67 -21.97 -0.71 3.99
C GLY A 67 -20.64 -0.33 3.32
N LEU A 68 -19.65 -1.22 3.37
CA LEU A 68 -18.28 -0.99 2.92
C LEU A 68 -18.13 -0.66 1.44
N TRP A 69 -19.08 -1.02 0.56
CA TRP A 69 -18.94 -0.76 -0.88
C TRP A 69 -18.82 0.75 -1.18
N ARG A 70 -19.48 1.62 -0.39
CA ARG A 70 -19.40 3.08 -0.57
C ARG A 70 -17.99 3.60 -0.32
N ASP A 71 -17.33 3.04 0.69
CA ASP A 71 -15.96 3.37 1.04
C ASP A 71 -14.99 2.97 -0.08
N PHE A 72 -15.10 1.73 -0.58
CA PHE A 72 -14.29 1.29 -1.72
C PHE A 72 -14.56 2.12 -2.96
N TYR A 73 -15.81 2.48 -3.23
CA TYR A 73 -16.16 3.35 -4.36
C TYR A 73 -15.52 4.74 -4.25
N ALA A 74 -15.54 5.35 -3.05
CA ALA A 74 -14.86 6.61 -2.80
C ALA A 74 -13.34 6.48 -2.99
N HIS A 75 -12.76 5.37 -2.52
CA HIS A 75 -11.33 5.08 -2.63
C HIS A 75 -10.89 4.94 -4.09
N ILE A 76 -11.65 4.22 -4.92
CA ILE A 76 -11.37 4.08 -6.37
C ILE A 76 -11.18 5.45 -7.04
N ARG A 77 -12.01 6.43 -6.68
CA ARG A 77 -11.95 7.78 -7.25
C ARG A 77 -10.70 8.54 -6.81
N GLN A 78 -10.20 8.29 -5.60
CA GLN A 78 -9.00 8.92 -5.07
C GLN A 78 -7.72 8.34 -5.68
N GLU A 79 -7.72 7.04 -6.01
CA GLU A 79 -6.59 6.35 -6.61
C GLU A 79 -6.46 6.57 -8.13
N ALA A 80 -7.47 7.17 -8.76
CA ALA A 80 -7.51 7.42 -10.20
C ALA A 80 -6.34 8.31 -10.64
N GLY A 81 -5.55 7.83 -11.60
CA GLY A 81 -4.41 8.56 -12.16
C GLY A 81 -3.14 8.57 -11.29
N ARG A 82 -3.17 7.98 -10.07
CA ARG A 82 -1.98 7.95 -9.19
C ARG A 82 -0.83 7.13 -9.79
N ALA A 83 -1.15 6.03 -10.47
CA ALA A 83 -0.14 5.21 -11.14
C ALA A 83 0.65 6.03 -12.18
N ASP A 84 -0.05 6.86 -12.97
CA ASP A 84 0.56 7.64 -14.05
C ASP A 84 1.59 8.65 -13.53
N LEU A 85 1.45 9.12 -12.29
CA LEU A 85 2.43 10.01 -11.64
C LEU A 85 3.78 9.32 -11.47
N ALA A 86 3.81 8.03 -11.13
CA ALA A 86 5.07 7.30 -10.96
C ALA A 86 5.81 7.16 -12.30
N PHE A 87 5.09 6.93 -13.40
CA PHE A 87 5.68 6.91 -14.74
C PHE A 87 6.17 8.28 -15.19
N ARG A 88 5.43 9.34 -14.87
CA ARG A 88 5.87 10.72 -15.11
C ARG A 88 7.19 10.99 -14.38
N ASP A 89 7.30 10.63 -13.11
CA ASP A 89 8.50 10.86 -12.31
C ASP A 89 9.72 10.09 -12.87
N VAL A 90 9.54 8.84 -13.32
CA VAL A 90 10.62 8.08 -14.00
C VAL A 90 11.11 8.80 -15.25
N ARG A 91 10.21 9.37 -16.05
CA ARG A 91 10.57 10.14 -17.25
C ARG A 91 11.29 11.44 -16.89
N ALA A 92 10.87 12.13 -15.83
CA ALA A 92 11.53 13.34 -15.33
C ALA A 92 12.96 13.07 -14.85
N LEU A 93 13.23 11.85 -14.34
CA LEU A 93 14.57 11.38 -13.97
C LEU A 93 15.46 11.03 -15.18
N GLY A 94 14.93 11.10 -16.40
CA GLY A 94 15.60 10.74 -17.65
C GLY A 94 15.49 9.25 -18.00
N GLY A 95 14.66 8.49 -17.27
CA GLY A 95 14.44 7.07 -17.50
C GLY A 95 13.36 6.77 -18.53
N ASN A 96 13.38 5.54 -19.05
CA ASN A 96 12.31 4.95 -19.84
C ASN A 96 11.57 3.92 -18.96
N PRO A 97 10.38 4.22 -18.42
CA PRO A 97 9.67 3.31 -17.52
C PRO A 97 9.34 1.97 -18.18
N GLU A 98 9.08 1.96 -19.49
CA GLU A 98 8.77 0.75 -20.26
C GLU A 98 9.97 -0.21 -20.40
N SER A 99 11.20 0.27 -20.20
CA SER A 99 12.40 -0.56 -20.25
C SER A 99 12.81 -1.18 -18.90
N ARG A 100 12.18 -0.80 -17.80
CA ARG A 100 12.55 -1.29 -16.46
C ARG A 100 11.83 -2.61 -16.16
N VAL A 101 12.54 -3.52 -15.50
CA VAL A 101 12.00 -4.84 -15.13
C VAL A 101 11.23 -4.73 -13.83
N THR A 102 9.99 -5.19 -13.84
CA THR A 102 9.16 -5.27 -12.63
C THR A 102 9.42 -6.58 -11.92
N LEU A 103 9.71 -6.50 -10.63
CA LEU A 103 9.94 -7.68 -9.81
C LEU A 103 8.63 -8.46 -9.64
N PRO A 104 8.67 -9.81 -9.66
CA PRO A 104 7.50 -10.64 -9.33
C PRO A 104 6.87 -10.30 -7.97
N LEU A 105 7.67 -9.76 -7.04
CA LEU A 105 7.19 -9.29 -5.73
C LEU A 105 6.14 -8.16 -5.84
N ALA A 106 6.22 -7.31 -6.86
CA ALA A 106 5.19 -6.30 -7.11
C ALA A 106 3.84 -6.95 -7.47
N ALA A 107 3.85 -8.03 -8.25
CA ALA A 107 2.65 -8.81 -8.55
C ALA A 107 2.12 -9.55 -7.31
N ALA A 108 3.03 -10.13 -6.52
CA ALA A 108 2.70 -10.84 -5.28
C ALA A 108 1.99 -9.96 -4.24
N LEU A 109 2.12 -8.64 -4.31
CA LEU A 109 1.39 -7.71 -3.43
C LEU A 109 -0.11 -7.63 -3.76
N TRP A 110 -0.48 -7.59 -5.05
CA TRP A 110 -1.86 -7.35 -5.47
C TRP A 110 -2.61 -8.61 -5.92
N GLU A 111 -1.94 -9.59 -6.54
CA GLU A 111 -2.60 -10.80 -7.06
C GLU A 111 -3.34 -11.60 -5.97
N PRO A 112 -2.76 -11.83 -4.77
CA PRO A 112 -3.45 -12.58 -3.72
C PRO A 112 -4.74 -11.89 -3.27
N GLN A 113 -4.86 -10.58 -3.45
CA GLN A 113 -6.02 -9.81 -3.04
C GLN A 113 -7.28 -10.25 -3.79
N LEU A 114 -7.13 -10.64 -5.06
CA LEU A 114 -8.22 -11.17 -5.88
C LEU A 114 -8.79 -12.47 -5.34
N THR A 115 -7.95 -13.33 -4.75
CA THR A 115 -8.41 -14.56 -4.11
C THR A 115 -8.99 -14.29 -2.72
N LYS A 116 -8.35 -13.41 -1.95
CA LYS A 116 -8.78 -13.07 -0.59
C LYS A 116 -10.16 -12.41 -0.55
N LEU A 117 -10.46 -11.52 -1.49
CA LEU A 117 -11.77 -10.86 -1.55
C LEU A 117 -12.92 -11.84 -1.83
N LEU A 118 -12.65 -12.97 -2.51
CA LEU A 118 -13.66 -14.00 -2.76
C LEU A 118 -14.05 -14.73 -1.48
N GLN A 119 -13.09 -14.92 -0.58
CA GLN A 119 -13.31 -15.54 0.73
C GLN A 119 -13.96 -14.53 1.68
N GLN A 120 -13.32 -13.36 1.85
CA GLN A 120 -13.76 -12.31 2.75
C GLN A 120 -13.55 -10.93 2.10
N PRO A 121 -14.62 -10.24 1.65
CA PRO A 121 -14.53 -8.95 0.96
C PRO A 121 -13.91 -7.81 1.77
N SER A 122 -13.89 -7.90 3.10
CA SER A 122 -13.19 -6.93 3.94
C SER A 122 -11.68 -7.20 4.05
N ALA A 123 -11.18 -8.37 3.68
CA ALA A 123 -9.76 -8.72 3.80
C ALA A 123 -8.81 -7.71 3.11
N PRO A 124 -9.12 -7.14 1.93
CA PRO A 124 -8.30 -6.10 1.30
C PRO A 124 -8.06 -4.86 2.16
N LEU A 125 -8.89 -4.57 3.18
CA LEU A 125 -8.62 -3.46 4.11
C LEU A 125 -7.26 -3.60 4.82
N GLY A 126 -6.79 -4.83 5.07
CA GLY A 126 -5.48 -5.06 5.66
C GLY A 126 -4.33 -4.65 4.73
N PHE A 127 -4.49 -4.93 3.43
CA PHE A 127 -3.55 -4.49 2.39
C PHE A 127 -3.53 -2.97 2.26
N ILE A 128 -4.72 -2.37 2.24
CA ILE A 128 -4.90 -0.91 2.13
C ILE A 128 -4.24 -0.20 3.31
N PHE A 129 -4.57 -0.63 4.52
CA PHE A 129 -4.05 -0.02 5.73
C PHE A 129 -2.52 -0.12 5.83
N ALA A 130 -1.91 -1.22 5.37
CA ALA A 130 -0.45 -1.34 5.36
C ALA A 130 0.22 -0.23 4.53
N TRP A 131 -0.30 0.04 3.32
CA TRP A 131 0.20 1.08 2.43
C TRP A 131 0.00 2.48 3.00
N GLU A 132 -1.23 2.78 3.43
CA GLU A 132 -1.59 4.11 3.95
C GLU A 132 -0.84 4.42 5.24
N ASN A 133 -0.68 3.44 6.13
CA ASN A 133 0.06 3.62 7.36
C ASN A 133 1.56 3.85 7.08
N LEU A 134 2.17 3.10 6.14
CA LEU A 134 3.55 3.38 5.75
C LEU A 134 3.70 4.80 5.20
N ALA A 135 2.75 5.22 4.37
CA ALA A 135 2.73 6.57 3.80
C ALA A 135 2.73 7.65 4.88
N VAL A 136 1.85 7.54 5.88
CA VAL A 136 1.80 8.49 7.01
C VAL A 136 3.13 8.54 7.75
N MET A 137 3.76 7.39 7.97
CA MET A 137 4.94 7.31 8.83
C MET A 137 6.24 7.74 8.15
N ARG A 138 6.35 7.59 6.82
CA ARG A 138 7.64 7.72 6.12
C ARG A 138 7.62 8.56 4.86
N PHE A 139 6.47 8.75 4.20
CA PHE A 139 6.49 9.38 2.88
C PHE A 139 6.71 10.89 2.93
N SER A 140 6.39 11.57 4.04
CA SER A 140 6.72 12.99 4.20
C SER A 140 8.24 13.20 4.21
N GLU A 141 8.96 12.41 5.00
CA GLU A 141 10.43 12.44 5.04
C GLU A 141 11.03 12.00 3.69
N LEU A 142 10.44 11.00 3.02
CA LEU A 142 10.86 10.61 1.68
C LEU A 142 10.65 11.73 0.66
N LEU A 143 9.53 12.44 0.73
CA LEU A 143 9.22 13.56 -0.16
C LEU A 143 10.30 14.63 -0.09
N ASP A 144 10.64 15.06 1.13
CA ASP A 144 11.68 16.05 1.36
C ASP A 144 13.03 15.60 0.78
N LEU A 145 13.36 14.31 0.97
CA LEU A 145 14.57 13.70 0.44
C LEU A 145 14.59 13.67 -1.10
N VAL A 146 13.53 13.18 -1.76
CA VAL A 146 13.50 13.05 -3.22
C VAL A 146 13.42 14.41 -3.92
N VAL A 147 12.71 15.39 -3.34
CA VAL A 147 12.71 16.77 -3.83
C VAL A 147 14.12 17.36 -3.77
N THR A 148 14.84 17.12 -2.67
CA THR A 148 16.24 17.57 -2.51
C THR A 148 17.18 16.91 -3.52
N LEU A 149 17.04 15.61 -3.76
CA LEU A 149 17.94 14.84 -4.63
C LEU A 149 17.65 15.01 -6.13
N TYR A 150 16.38 15.08 -6.50
CA TYR A 150 15.93 14.92 -7.89
C TYR A 150 15.05 16.07 -8.40
N GLY A 151 14.61 16.96 -7.51
CA GLY A 151 13.77 18.10 -7.84
C GLY A 151 12.28 17.78 -7.89
N GLU A 152 11.48 18.84 -7.99
CA GLU A 152 10.02 18.80 -7.92
C GLU A 152 9.36 17.91 -9.00
N GLU A 153 9.87 17.97 -10.23
CA GLU A 153 9.31 17.23 -11.37
C GLU A 153 9.44 15.71 -11.25
N ALA A 154 10.28 15.22 -10.34
CA ALA A 154 10.49 13.80 -10.08
C ALA A 154 9.85 13.34 -8.75
N SER A 155 8.94 14.12 -8.18
CA SER A 155 8.37 13.89 -6.85
C SER A 155 6.84 13.78 -6.82
N HIS A 156 6.16 13.82 -7.97
CA HIS A 156 4.71 13.94 -8.02
C HIS A 156 3.99 12.74 -7.40
N TYR A 157 4.49 11.53 -7.60
CA TYR A 157 3.93 10.32 -7.03
C TYR A 157 4.01 10.36 -5.50
N VAL A 158 5.20 10.58 -4.94
CA VAL A 158 5.41 10.60 -3.48
C VAL A 158 4.57 11.72 -2.85
N ARG A 159 4.54 12.89 -3.49
CA ARG A 159 3.71 14.03 -3.06
C ARG A 159 2.22 13.65 -3.00
N SER A 160 1.69 13.04 -4.05
CA SER A 160 0.28 12.60 -4.08
C SER A 160 -0.07 11.60 -2.98
N VAL A 161 0.89 10.77 -2.58
CA VAL A 161 0.74 9.82 -1.49
C VAL A 161 0.71 10.58 -0.15
N VAL A 162 1.65 11.48 0.09
CA VAL A 162 1.69 12.33 1.31
C VAL A 162 0.41 13.12 1.48
N ASP A 163 -0.05 13.78 0.42
CA ASP A 163 -1.24 14.66 0.44
C ASP A 163 -2.53 13.92 0.83
N SER A 164 -2.56 12.60 0.66
CA SER A 164 -3.73 11.77 0.96
C SER A 164 -3.55 10.84 2.17
N ALA A 165 -2.31 10.62 2.64
CA ALA A 165 -1.97 9.54 3.57
C ALA A 165 -2.73 9.62 4.91
N GLN A 166 -2.77 10.78 5.57
CA GLN A 166 -3.29 10.89 6.93
C GLN A 166 -4.80 10.59 7.00
N TYR A 167 -5.59 11.22 6.13
CA TYR A 167 -7.03 10.98 6.07
C TYR A 167 -7.36 9.53 5.75
N LEU A 168 -6.58 8.91 4.86
CA LEU A 168 -6.81 7.55 4.41
C LEU A 168 -6.47 6.51 5.49
N ALA A 169 -5.32 6.64 6.15
CA ALA A 169 -4.91 5.69 7.20
C ALA A 169 -5.86 5.69 8.40
N GLU A 170 -6.31 6.88 8.85
CA GLU A 170 -7.29 7.01 9.91
C GLU A 170 -8.64 6.41 9.51
N ALA A 171 -9.12 6.70 8.29
CA ALA A 171 -10.37 6.14 7.77
C ALA A 171 -10.30 4.61 7.65
N SER A 172 -9.19 4.05 7.18
CA SER A 172 -9.00 2.60 7.09
C SER A 172 -8.95 1.93 8.45
N LEU A 173 -8.26 2.53 9.43
CA LEU A 173 -8.24 2.01 10.80
C LEU A 173 -9.64 2.04 11.43
N ASP A 174 -10.38 3.14 11.24
CA ASP A 174 -11.74 3.27 11.74
C ASP A 174 -12.67 2.20 11.16
N ARG A 175 -12.60 1.97 9.83
CA ARG A 175 -13.34 0.90 9.15
C ARG A 175 -13.02 -0.46 9.75
N ILE A 176 -11.73 -0.77 9.93
CA ILE A 176 -11.29 -2.05 10.50
C ILE A 176 -11.84 -2.24 11.92
N ARG A 177 -11.82 -1.19 12.75
CA ARG A 177 -12.34 -1.24 14.14
C ARG A 177 -13.85 -1.50 14.21
N HIS A 178 -14.59 -1.14 13.17
CA HIS A 178 -16.04 -1.33 13.10
C HIS A 178 -16.47 -2.62 12.36
N LEU A 179 -15.53 -3.44 11.89
CA LEU A 179 -15.85 -4.73 11.27
C LEU A 179 -16.40 -5.72 12.31
N PRO A 180 -17.27 -6.66 11.88
CA PRO A 180 -17.61 -7.80 12.71
C PRO A 180 -16.35 -8.59 13.11
N GLU A 181 -16.30 -9.06 14.37
CA GLU A 181 -15.14 -9.78 14.92
C GLU A 181 -14.72 -10.99 14.07
N ALA A 182 -15.69 -11.67 13.45
CA ALA A 182 -15.46 -12.81 12.56
C ALA A 182 -14.67 -12.46 11.28
N GLU A 183 -14.64 -11.19 10.89
CA GLU A 183 -13.94 -10.71 9.69
C GLU A 183 -12.50 -10.28 9.97
N LEU A 184 -12.21 -9.87 11.20
CA LEU A 184 -10.90 -9.34 11.62
C LEU A 184 -9.72 -10.30 11.32
N PRO A 185 -9.83 -11.64 11.49
CA PRO A 185 -8.72 -12.53 11.20
C PRO A 185 -8.21 -12.45 9.75
N ALA A 186 -9.12 -12.27 8.78
CA ALA A 186 -8.75 -12.17 7.38
C ALA A 186 -8.05 -10.83 7.07
N VAL A 187 -8.51 -9.74 7.69
CA VAL A 187 -7.88 -8.41 7.60
C VAL A 187 -6.48 -8.42 8.22
N ILE A 188 -6.34 -8.95 9.44
CA ILE A 188 -5.06 -9.05 10.14
C ILE A 188 -4.07 -9.90 9.36
N SER A 189 -4.49 -11.07 8.89
CA SER A 189 -3.66 -11.94 8.07
C SER A 189 -3.18 -11.24 6.79
N ASN A 190 -4.06 -10.46 6.16
CA ASN A 190 -3.69 -9.71 4.96
C ASN A 190 -2.73 -8.57 5.24
N PHE A 191 -2.98 -7.79 6.30
CA PHE A 191 -2.07 -6.75 6.77
C PHE A 191 -0.65 -7.30 7.01
N MET A 192 -0.53 -8.38 7.78
CA MET A 192 0.77 -9.00 8.06
C MET A 192 1.48 -9.49 6.80
N GLN A 193 0.76 -10.13 5.88
CA GLN A 193 1.34 -10.57 4.61
C GLN A 193 1.80 -9.37 3.77
N THR A 194 1.01 -8.31 3.70
CA THR A 194 1.35 -7.11 2.93
C THR A 194 2.63 -6.46 3.47
N CYS A 195 2.77 -6.30 4.79
CA CYS A 195 3.98 -5.75 5.39
C CYS A 195 5.23 -6.58 5.03
N GLN A 196 5.14 -7.91 5.12
CA GLN A 196 6.24 -8.82 4.76
C GLN A 196 6.62 -8.73 3.28
N LEU A 197 5.63 -8.59 2.40
CA LEU A 197 5.87 -8.46 0.96
C LEU A 197 6.43 -7.08 0.60
N MET A 198 6.01 -6.01 1.27
CA MET A 198 6.59 -4.67 1.10
C MET A 198 8.05 -4.64 1.54
N GLU A 199 8.37 -5.26 2.68
CA GLU A 199 9.75 -5.45 3.13
C GLU A 199 10.56 -6.26 2.11
N ALA A 200 10.03 -7.38 1.60
CA ALA A 200 10.73 -8.14 0.57
C ALA A 200 10.95 -7.34 -0.72
N LEU A 201 9.96 -6.55 -1.15
CA LEU A 201 10.02 -5.74 -2.37
C LEU A 201 11.09 -4.65 -2.26
N PHE A 202 11.11 -3.88 -1.17
CA PHE A 202 12.03 -2.75 -1.07
C PHE A 202 13.48 -3.19 -0.81
N TRP A 203 13.71 -4.31 -0.13
CA TRP A 203 15.07 -4.82 0.17
C TRP A 203 15.61 -5.81 -0.86
N PHE A 204 14.90 -6.13 -1.93
CA PHE A 204 15.34 -7.14 -2.90
C PHE A 204 16.72 -6.85 -3.49
N LYS A 205 17.11 -5.58 -3.63
CA LYS A 205 18.41 -5.16 -4.19
C LYS A 205 19.54 -5.02 -3.18
N LEU A 206 19.26 -5.17 -1.88
CA LEU A 206 20.25 -5.04 -0.82
C LEU A 206 20.89 -6.38 -0.40
N LYS A 207 20.49 -7.48 -1.05
CA LYS A 207 20.98 -8.85 -0.80
C LYS A 207 21.57 -9.43 -2.07
#